data_AF-A0A523VC67-F1
#
_entry.id   AF-A0A523VC67-F1
#
_cell.length_a   1.000
_cell.length_b   1.000
_cell.length_c   1.000
_cell.angle_alpha   90.00
_cell.angle_beta   90.00
_cell.angle_gamma   90.00
#
_symmetry.space_group_name_H-M   'P 1'
#
loop_
_entity.id
_entity.type
_entity.pdbx_description
1 polymer ?
#
loop_
_entity_poly.entity_id
_entity_poly.type
_entity_poly.pdbx_seq_one_letter_code
_entity_poly.pdbx_strand_id
1 'polypeptide(L)'
;MKRLGKFTFADALDSKFKSRGIRLMAAISTLIVSMFYLIPQMVGAGSLVTPLLGLPHWAGVLMVGTIVIIIVATAGMASTTYVQFLKGALLVIFTLIMVIAIMSRGFSTSPDQGGKTPYPDFKVIEATVSEAGQVEPADSSYTVTGQWGTGDLRFVKLSNESTGIDTVWKYDDEKKVLEETLFVTQTGSGQTLYNGGTIDEERFYQVGHMSEIDGNTNTETGPVGIFSFFSTIKNSTVILWDKQVVSDGDDTITIYYQNPTPGSEVLSPGLVFKVDSDKGATATDKADFISLMLALFFGTAALPHILIRYYTVPTPACARKSTIVAIAVIGFFYVLTLFIGLGAMTGGVVDITNNNMSAPLLAKSFGIALFAIISAIAFATVLGTVSGLIVASSGAVAHDLMDKFLKIRMTDKGKVFAGKITAIVVGCISMVLGILFKGMNVSYLVGWAFAIAASANLPAIIMILFWKKTTAKGVVSSILIGLISSVSLILLSQKTFNEVYHLSHIHAPIQLNNPAIISVPLSFLTLVIVSLITRKASARDEDRGSIPLEGAEETAD
;
A
#
# COMPACT_ATOMS: atom_id res chain seq x y z
N MET A 1 -28.57 -0.34 -6.38
CA MET A 1 -28.15 1.06 -6.22
C MET A 1 -28.55 1.96 -7.38
N LYS A 2 -28.24 1.67 -8.65
CA LYS A 2 -28.66 2.53 -9.78
C LYS A 2 -30.17 2.81 -9.88
N ARG A 3 -31.04 1.86 -9.53
CA ARG A 3 -32.50 2.06 -9.43
C ARG A 3 -32.90 3.21 -8.47
N LEU A 4 -32.00 3.68 -7.61
CA LEU A 4 -32.23 4.79 -6.67
C LEU A 4 -32.03 6.18 -7.31
N GLY A 5 -31.41 6.28 -8.50
CA GLY A 5 -31.30 7.53 -9.28
C GLY A 5 -30.53 8.66 -8.58
N LYS A 6 -29.47 8.36 -7.83
CA LYS A 6 -28.71 9.32 -7.00
C LYS A 6 -27.31 9.60 -7.56
N PHE A 7 -26.80 10.80 -7.29
CA PHE A 7 -25.54 11.31 -7.85
C PHE A 7 -24.33 11.14 -6.90
N THR A 8 -24.54 11.08 -5.57
CA THR A 8 -23.47 10.87 -4.58
C THR A 8 -23.68 9.61 -3.74
N PHE A 9 -22.60 9.11 -3.13
CA PHE A 9 -22.65 8.00 -2.18
C PHE A 9 -23.54 8.32 -0.96
N ALA A 10 -23.41 9.54 -0.43
CA ALA A 10 -24.25 10.02 0.67
C ALA A 10 -25.74 10.02 0.29
N ASP A 11 -26.07 10.44 -0.93
CA ASP A 11 -27.45 10.42 -1.41
C ASP A 11 -28.02 9.00 -1.55
N ALA A 12 -27.18 8.04 -1.94
CA ALA A 12 -27.59 6.64 -2.03
C ALA A 12 -27.91 6.07 -0.64
N LEU A 13 -27.05 6.30 0.36
CA LEU A 13 -27.28 5.86 1.74
C LEU A 13 -28.48 6.59 2.38
N ASP A 14 -28.64 7.88 2.10
CA ASP A 14 -29.71 8.69 2.68
C ASP A 14 -31.07 8.52 2.00
N SER A 15 -31.11 7.88 0.82
CA SER A 15 -32.31 7.75 -0.02
C SER A 15 -33.54 7.21 0.72
N LYS A 16 -33.34 6.31 1.69
CA LYS A 16 -34.40 5.65 2.45
C LYS A 16 -34.83 6.42 3.69
N PHE A 17 -33.96 7.21 4.30
CA PHE A 17 -34.18 7.77 5.65
C PHE A 17 -34.28 9.29 5.72
N LYS A 18 -33.77 10.03 4.73
CA LYS A 18 -33.74 11.51 4.70
C LYS A 18 -33.15 12.12 6.00
N SER A 19 -32.14 11.47 6.58
CA SER A 19 -31.45 11.84 7.82
C SER A 19 -30.20 12.67 7.55
N ARG A 20 -30.08 13.81 8.26
CA ARG A 20 -28.86 14.64 8.22
C ARG A 20 -27.63 13.89 8.73
N GLY A 21 -27.80 13.01 9.72
CA GLY A 21 -26.68 12.25 10.30
C GLY A 21 -26.03 11.29 9.31
N ILE A 22 -26.83 10.64 8.45
CA ILE A 22 -26.30 9.72 7.42
C ILE A 22 -25.45 10.49 6.42
N ARG A 23 -25.90 11.67 5.98
CA ARG A 23 -25.15 12.53 5.06
C ARG A 23 -23.81 12.96 5.65
N LEU A 24 -23.81 13.43 6.89
CA LEU A 24 -22.59 13.83 7.60
C LEU A 24 -21.59 12.67 7.67
N MET A 25 -22.02 11.51 8.16
CA MET A 25 -21.14 10.35 8.32
C MET A 25 -20.65 9.81 6.97
N ALA A 26 -21.50 9.80 5.93
CA ALA A 26 -21.10 9.39 4.60
C ALA A 26 -20.06 10.34 3.98
N ALA A 27 -20.21 11.66 4.20
CA ALA A 27 -19.25 12.66 3.75
C ALA A 27 -17.91 12.53 4.48
N ILE A 28 -17.92 12.40 5.81
CA ILE A 28 -16.72 12.19 6.63
C ILE A 28 -16.00 10.89 6.23
N SER A 29 -16.75 9.79 6.10
CA SER A 29 -16.19 8.51 5.64
C SER A 29 -15.55 8.65 4.25
N THR A 30 -16.24 9.32 3.31
CA THR A 30 -15.69 9.55 1.96
C THR A 30 -14.41 10.38 2.00
N LEU A 31 -14.33 11.39 2.86
CA LEU A 31 -13.13 12.22 3.03
C LEU A 31 -11.97 11.40 3.59
N ILE A 32 -12.19 10.63 4.66
CA ILE A 32 -11.12 9.87 5.32
C ILE A 32 -10.65 8.72 4.44
N VAL A 33 -11.56 7.97 3.81
CA VAL A 33 -11.19 6.94 2.84
C VAL A 33 -10.37 7.53 1.70
N SER A 34 -10.80 8.68 1.15
CA SER A 34 -10.03 9.38 0.10
C SER A 34 -8.66 9.80 0.61
N MET A 35 -8.54 10.29 1.84
CA MET A 35 -7.27 10.72 2.43
C MET A 35 -6.28 9.56 2.53
N PHE A 36 -6.69 8.43 3.11
CA PHE A 36 -5.83 7.23 3.20
C PHE A 36 -5.48 6.66 1.83
N TYR A 37 -6.37 6.79 0.84
CA TYR A 37 -6.10 6.35 -0.52
C TYR A 37 -5.14 7.29 -1.28
N LEU A 38 -5.04 8.56 -0.87
CA LEU A 38 -4.10 9.52 -1.45
C LEU A 38 -2.65 9.31 -0.95
N ILE A 39 -2.45 8.77 0.26
CA ILE A 39 -1.11 8.50 0.82
C ILE A 39 -0.25 7.62 -0.10
N PRO A 40 -0.66 6.38 -0.49
CA PRO A 40 0.15 5.53 -1.37
C PRO A 40 0.46 6.20 -2.71
N GLN A 41 -0.43 7.04 -3.22
CA GLN A 41 -0.25 7.75 -4.48
C GLN A 41 0.81 8.83 -4.37
N MET A 42 0.86 9.55 -3.25
CA MET A 42 1.90 10.55 -2.99
C MET A 42 3.26 9.90 -2.74
N VAL A 43 3.31 8.81 -1.95
CA VAL A 43 4.54 8.03 -1.72
C VAL A 43 5.09 7.46 -3.04
N GLY A 44 4.21 6.90 -3.88
CA GLY A 44 4.57 6.43 -5.22
C GLY A 44 5.05 7.55 -6.14
N ALA A 45 4.38 8.71 -6.12
CA ALA A 45 4.80 9.89 -6.89
C ALA A 45 6.22 10.35 -6.51
N GLY A 46 6.48 10.50 -5.21
CA GLY A 46 7.79 10.90 -4.70
C GLY A 46 8.88 9.91 -5.09
N SER A 47 8.59 8.61 -4.96
CA SER A 47 9.54 7.54 -5.31
C SER A 47 9.91 7.54 -6.80
N LEU A 48 8.95 7.81 -7.69
CA LEU A 48 9.21 7.86 -9.13
C LEU A 48 10.04 9.08 -9.55
N VAL A 49 9.87 10.22 -8.88
CA VAL A 49 10.56 11.46 -9.26
C VAL A 49 12.07 11.38 -8.99
N THR A 50 12.48 10.73 -7.89
CA THR A 50 13.89 10.64 -7.51
C THR A 50 14.80 10.10 -8.62
N PRO A 51 14.55 8.92 -9.21
CA PRO A 51 15.38 8.40 -10.29
C PRO A 51 15.14 9.07 -11.65
N LEU A 52 14.02 9.79 -11.84
CA LEU A 52 13.71 10.46 -13.11
C LEU A 52 14.36 11.84 -13.23
N LEU A 53 14.37 12.61 -12.14
CA LEU A 53 14.80 14.01 -12.12
C LEU A 53 15.99 14.26 -11.18
N GLY A 54 16.44 13.25 -10.43
CA GLY A 54 17.49 13.42 -9.41
C GLY A 54 17.05 14.21 -8.19
N LEU A 55 15.73 14.44 -8.01
CA LEU A 55 15.20 15.25 -6.92
C LEU A 55 14.92 14.41 -5.67
N PRO A 56 15.11 14.95 -4.46
CA PRO A 56 14.79 14.23 -3.24
C PRO A 56 13.29 13.93 -3.16
N HIS A 57 12.94 12.85 -2.47
CA HIS A 57 11.56 12.35 -2.36
C HIS A 57 10.53 13.45 -2.01
N TRP A 58 10.83 14.30 -1.03
CA TRP A 58 9.91 15.38 -0.59
C TRP A 58 9.64 16.40 -1.71
N ALA A 59 10.66 16.76 -2.49
CA ALA A 59 10.52 17.67 -3.62
C ALA A 59 9.66 17.04 -4.72
N GLY A 60 9.82 15.73 -4.95
CA GLY A 60 8.95 14.96 -5.83
C GLY A 60 7.48 15.01 -5.39
N VAL A 61 7.19 14.76 -4.12
CA VAL A 61 5.82 14.83 -3.58
C VAL A 61 5.22 16.24 -3.75
N LEU A 62 5.97 17.29 -3.42
CA LEU A 62 5.49 18.67 -3.54
C LEU A 62 5.23 19.08 -4.99
N MET A 63 6.14 18.72 -5.90
CA MET A 63 5.99 19.01 -7.32
C MET A 63 4.73 18.35 -7.88
N VAL A 64 4.56 17.05 -7.65
CA VAL A 64 3.38 16.32 -8.15
C VAL A 64 2.11 16.83 -7.51
N GLY A 65 2.09 16.98 -6.18
CA GLY A 65 0.91 17.47 -5.48
C GLY A 65 0.49 18.86 -5.93
N THR A 66 1.43 19.78 -6.16
CA THR A 66 1.15 21.13 -6.69
C THR A 66 0.54 21.06 -8.09
N ILE A 67 1.11 20.24 -8.98
CA ILE A 67 0.56 20.03 -10.32
C ILE A 67 -0.87 19.49 -10.24
N VAL A 68 -1.14 18.52 -9.37
CA VAL A 68 -2.49 17.97 -9.20
C VAL A 68 -3.46 19.05 -8.72
N ILE A 69 -3.09 19.83 -7.71
CA ILE A 69 -3.93 20.89 -7.15
C ILE A 69 -4.29 21.92 -8.24
N ILE A 70 -3.31 22.36 -9.03
CA ILE A 70 -3.54 23.29 -10.14
C ILE A 70 -4.51 22.69 -11.15
N ILE A 71 -4.30 21.43 -11.54
CA ILE A 71 -5.18 20.74 -12.49
C ILE A 71 -6.60 20.64 -11.93
N VAL A 72 -6.79 20.23 -10.68
CA VAL A 72 -8.14 20.11 -10.09
C VAL A 72 -8.81 21.48 -9.91
N ALA A 73 -8.04 22.51 -9.56
CA ALA A 73 -8.58 23.86 -9.39
C ALA A 73 -8.99 24.52 -10.72
N THR A 74 -8.42 24.08 -11.85
CA THR A 74 -8.62 24.68 -13.19
C THR A 74 -9.47 23.82 -14.12
N ALA A 75 -9.22 22.51 -14.19
CA ALA A 75 -9.88 21.57 -15.08
C ALA A 75 -11.15 21.01 -14.43
N GLY A 76 -12.32 21.48 -14.87
CA GLY A 76 -13.60 20.87 -14.53
C GLY A 76 -13.67 19.39 -14.94
N MET A 77 -14.56 18.62 -14.28
CA MET A 77 -14.65 17.14 -14.32
C MET A 77 -14.91 16.47 -15.69
N ALA A 78 -15.03 17.22 -16.79
CA ALA A 78 -15.64 16.73 -18.03
C ALA A 78 -14.73 15.87 -18.92
N SER A 79 -13.40 15.83 -18.70
CA SER A 79 -12.44 15.13 -19.60
C SER A 79 -11.72 13.93 -18.95
N THR A 80 -12.08 13.55 -17.72
CA THR A 80 -11.30 12.57 -16.96
C THR A 80 -11.49 11.13 -17.43
N THR A 81 -12.64 10.78 -18.01
CA THR A 81 -12.98 9.38 -18.33
C THR A 81 -12.15 8.80 -19.48
N TYR A 82 -12.04 9.53 -20.61
CA TYR A 82 -11.27 9.07 -21.77
C TYR A 82 -9.77 8.99 -21.45
N VAL A 83 -9.26 9.99 -20.72
CA VAL A 83 -7.87 10.03 -20.27
C VAL A 83 -7.55 8.84 -19.36
N GLN A 84 -8.46 8.46 -18.46
CA GLN A 84 -8.28 7.28 -17.60
C GLN A 84 -8.32 5.97 -18.40
N PHE A 85 -9.21 5.85 -19.39
CA PHE A 85 -9.25 4.68 -20.26
C PHE A 85 -7.95 4.51 -21.05
N LEU A 86 -7.45 5.60 -21.66
CA LEU A 86 -6.19 5.59 -22.42
C LEU A 86 -5.02 5.18 -21.54
N LYS A 87 -4.88 5.78 -20.34
CA LYS A 87 -3.79 5.45 -19.41
C LYS A 87 -3.86 4.00 -18.93
N GLY A 88 -5.06 3.50 -18.64
CA GLY A 88 -5.27 2.10 -18.27
C GLY A 88 -4.88 1.14 -19.41
N ALA A 89 -5.25 1.45 -20.65
CA ALA A 89 -4.86 0.66 -21.81
C ALA A 89 -3.34 0.67 -22.04
N LEU A 90 -2.70 1.84 -21.97
CA LEU A 90 -1.25 1.99 -22.09
C LEU A 90 -0.53 1.19 -21.00
N LEU A 91 -1.02 1.24 -19.75
CA LEU A 91 -0.45 0.48 -18.65
C LEU A 91 -0.44 -1.01 -18.97
N VAL A 92 -1.57 -1.59 -19.41
CA VAL A 92 -1.65 -3.02 -19.75
C VAL A 92 -0.74 -3.37 -20.93
N ILE A 93 -0.71 -2.55 -21.98
CA ILE A 93 0.11 -2.80 -23.18
C ILE A 93 1.60 -2.80 -22.83
N PHE A 94 2.09 -1.77 -22.14
CA PHE A 94 3.52 -1.68 -21.81
C PHE A 94 3.96 -2.66 -20.74
N THR A 95 3.05 -3.04 -19.84
CA THR A 95 3.27 -4.16 -18.90
C THR A 95 3.42 -5.47 -19.66
N LEU A 96 2.58 -5.72 -20.68
CA LEU A 96 2.71 -6.91 -21.54
C LEU A 96 4.02 -6.91 -22.34
N ILE A 97 4.41 -5.77 -22.91
CA ILE A 97 5.71 -5.63 -23.58
C ILE A 97 6.86 -5.97 -22.63
N MET A 98 6.79 -5.49 -21.38
CA MET A 98 7.80 -5.79 -20.37
C MET A 98 7.84 -7.28 -20.01
N VAL A 99 6.69 -7.95 -19.89
CA VAL A 99 6.64 -9.41 -19.67
C VAL A 99 7.28 -10.17 -20.84
N ILE A 100 6.97 -9.78 -22.08
CA ILE A 100 7.59 -10.38 -23.27
C ILE A 100 9.11 -10.16 -23.27
N ALA A 101 9.58 -8.96 -22.88
CA ALA A 101 11.00 -8.66 -22.80
C ALA A 101 11.72 -9.48 -21.71
N ILE A 102 11.10 -9.65 -20.52
CA ILE A 102 11.61 -10.51 -19.44
C ILE A 102 11.76 -11.95 -19.95
N MET A 103 10.73 -12.47 -20.59
CA MET A 103 10.74 -13.83 -21.12
C MET A 103 11.76 -14.01 -22.25
N SER A 104 11.93 -13.00 -23.11
CA SER A 104 12.91 -13.03 -24.20
C SER A 104 14.35 -12.95 -23.70
N ARG A 105 14.63 -12.22 -22.62
CA ARG A 105 15.95 -12.17 -21.98
C ARG A 105 16.25 -13.47 -21.26
N GLY A 106 15.25 -14.05 -20.59
CA GLY A 106 15.44 -15.21 -19.74
C GLY A 106 16.12 -14.84 -18.42
N PHE A 107 16.76 -15.83 -17.83
CA PHE A 107 17.41 -15.74 -16.54
C PHE A 107 18.92 -15.93 -16.66
N SER A 108 19.65 -15.30 -15.73
CA SER A 108 21.09 -15.42 -15.59
C SER A 108 21.44 -15.43 -14.11
N THR A 109 22.50 -16.16 -13.76
CA THR A 109 23.07 -16.15 -12.42
C THR A 109 23.85 -14.87 -12.12
N SER A 110 24.30 -14.16 -13.16
CA SER A 110 25.00 -12.87 -13.07
C SER A 110 24.30 -11.85 -13.98
N PRO A 111 23.13 -11.32 -13.57
CA PRO A 111 22.32 -10.47 -14.44
C PRO A 111 23.01 -9.14 -14.73
N ASP A 112 23.61 -9.03 -15.92
CA ASP A 112 24.42 -7.88 -16.37
C ASP A 112 23.62 -6.79 -17.12
N GLN A 113 22.29 -6.93 -17.11
CA GLN A 113 21.35 -6.05 -17.82
C GLN A 113 21.62 -5.93 -19.34
N GLY A 114 22.11 -7.01 -19.96
CA GLY A 114 22.48 -7.03 -21.37
C GLY A 114 23.81 -6.32 -21.63
N GLY A 115 24.79 -6.56 -20.77
CA GLY A 115 26.15 -5.99 -20.81
C GLY A 115 26.27 -4.53 -20.39
N LYS A 116 25.22 -3.92 -19.82
CA LYS A 116 25.21 -2.49 -19.47
C LYS A 116 25.69 -2.21 -18.05
N THR A 117 25.37 -3.11 -17.12
CA THR A 117 25.64 -2.93 -15.70
C THR A 117 26.10 -4.28 -15.15
N PRO A 118 27.40 -4.48 -14.90
CA PRO A 118 27.90 -5.70 -14.30
C PRO A 118 27.19 -5.98 -12.97
N TYR A 119 26.83 -7.25 -12.74
CA TYR A 119 26.30 -7.63 -11.43
C TYR A 119 27.44 -7.62 -10.40
N PRO A 120 27.24 -7.03 -9.21
CA PRO A 120 28.25 -6.98 -8.15
C PRO A 120 28.64 -8.39 -7.69
N ASP A 121 29.94 -8.61 -7.53
CA ASP A 121 30.48 -9.84 -6.94
C ASP A 121 30.60 -9.65 -5.42
N PHE A 122 29.77 -10.35 -4.66
CA PHE A 122 29.74 -10.25 -3.21
C PHE A 122 30.88 -11.05 -2.61
N LYS A 123 31.70 -10.38 -1.82
CA LYS A 123 32.88 -10.97 -1.22
C LYS A 123 32.52 -11.94 -0.09
N VAL A 124 33.40 -12.92 0.10
CA VAL A 124 33.36 -13.87 1.20
C VAL A 124 34.75 -13.92 1.82
N ILE A 125 34.83 -13.79 3.14
CA ILE A 125 36.09 -13.80 3.90
C ILE A 125 36.04 -14.97 4.87
N GLU A 126 37.06 -15.83 4.90
CA GLU A 126 37.15 -16.88 5.92
C GLU A 126 37.23 -16.26 7.32
N ALA A 127 36.56 -16.86 8.29
CA ALA A 127 36.55 -16.34 9.66
C ALA A 127 36.58 -17.47 10.68
N THR A 128 37.14 -17.17 11.84
CA THR A 128 37.18 -18.08 12.99
C THR A 128 36.48 -17.46 14.18
N VAL A 129 35.96 -18.29 15.09
CA VAL A 129 35.31 -17.82 16.31
C VAL A 129 36.26 -18.08 17.46
N SER A 130 36.65 -17.03 18.19
CA SER A 130 37.51 -17.14 19.36
C SER A 130 36.78 -17.85 20.52
N GLU A 131 37.51 -18.30 21.53
CA GLU A 131 36.92 -18.92 22.73
C GLU A 131 35.94 -17.98 23.47
N ALA A 132 36.08 -16.67 23.27
CA ALA A 132 35.18 -15.64 23.80
C ALA A 132 33.92 -15.40 22.93
N GLY A 133 33.76 -16.12 21.81
CA GLY A 133 32.63 -15.98 20.90
C GLY A 133 32.72 -14.80 19.93
N GLN A 134 33.89 -14.16 19.82
CA GLN A 134 34.12 -13.10 18.83
C GLN A 134 34.51 -13.70 17.49
N VAL A 135 33.92 -13.20 16.42
CA VAL A 135 34.23 -13.62 15.05
C VAL A 135 35.41 -12.79 14.55
N GLU A 136 36.50 -13.46 14.20
CA GLU A 136 37.74 -12.86 13.71
C GLU A 136 37.96 -13.21 12.23
N PRO A 137 38.14 -12.21 11.34
CA PRO A 137 38.44 -12.47 9.94
C PRO A 137 39.86 -13.06 9.79
N ALA A 138 40.03 -13.98 8.85
CA ALA A 138 41.35 -14.52 8.50
C ALA A 138 42.23 -13.50 7.77
N ASP A 139 41.62 -12.49 7.14
CA ASP A 139 42.31 -11.41 6.45
C ASP A 139 42.73 -10.32 7.45
N SER A 140 44.05 -10.17 7.64
CA SER A 140 44.65 -9.20 8.56
C SER A 140 44.45 -7.74 8.18
N SER A 141 43.94 -7.43 6.99
CA SER A 141 43.61 -6.06 6.59
C SER A 141 42.33 -5.52 7.26
N TYR A 142 41.55 -6.39 7.90
CA TYR A 142 40.34 -6.03 8.62
C TYR A 142 40.49 -6.16 10.13
N THR A 143 39.97 -5.18 10.84
CA THR A 143 39.87 -5.20 12.31
C THR A 143 38.41 -5.20 12.74
N VAL A 144 38.07 -6.01 13.73
CA VAL A 144 36.71 -6.09 14.25
C VAL A 144 36.44 -4.90 15.17
N THR A 145 35.47 -4.07 14.81
CA THR A 145 35.10 -2.87 15.58
C THR A 145 33.75 -3.00 16.29
N GLY A 146 32.94 -3.99 15.92
CA GLY A 146 31.65 -4.25 16.54
C GLY A 146 31.09 -5.61 16.16
N GLN A 147 30.21 -6.16 17.00
CA GLN A 147 29.51 -7.42 16.74
C GLN A 147 28.10 -7.35 17.31
N TRP A 148 27.12 -7.85 16.55
CA TRP A 148 25.71 -7.90 16.96
C TRP A 148 25.10 -9.27 16.67
N GLY A 149 24.02 -9.57 17.38
CA GLY A 149 23.23 -10.78 17.18
C GLY A 149 23.73 -11.99 17.97
N THR A 150 22.89 -13.03 18.03
CA THR A 150 23.13 -14.29 18.76
C THR A 150 22.55 -15.46 17.96
N GLY A 151 23.21 -16.62 17.98
CA GLY A 151 22.79 -17.80 17.22
C GLY A 151 23.17 -17.71 15.74
N ASP A 152 22.21 -18.03 14.87
CA ASP A 152 22.40 -18.14 13.41
C ASP A 152 22.50 -16.77 12.69
N LEU A 153 22.11 -15.69 13.36
CA LEU A 153 22.19 -14.33 12.84
C LEU A 153 23.21 -13.53 13.64
N ARG A 154 24.47 -13.59 13.20
CA ARG A 154 25.59 -12.80 13.73
C ARG A 154 26.10 -11.84 12.68
N PHE A 155 26.28 -10.59 13.08
CA PHE A 155 26.81 -9.52 12.23
C PHE A 155 28.07 -8.95 12.84
N VAL A 156 29.06 -8.67 12.00
CA VAL A 156 30.38 -8.18 12.41
C VAL A 156 30.68 -6.90 11.64
N LYS A 157 31.05 -5.84 12.37
CA LYS A 157 31.56 -4.61 11.80
C LYS A 157 33.07 -4.74 11.66
N LEU A 158 33.56 -4.60 10.43
CA LEU A 158 34.97 -4.67 10.10
C LEU A 158 35.44 -3.30 9.60
N SER A 159 36.50 -2.77 10.18
CA SER A 159 37.21 -1.61 9.66
C SER A 159 38.38 -2.06 8.80
N ASN A 160 38.42 -1.61 7.55
CA ASN A 160 39.54 -1.91 6.66
C ASN A 160 40.64 -0.84 6.84
N GLU A 161 41.81 -1.25 7.32
CA GLU A 161 42.91 -0.32 7.64
C GLU A 161 43.44 0.43 6.40
N SER A 162 43.32 -0.17 5.21
CA SER A 162 43.82 0.43 3.95
C SER A 162 42.89 1.51 3.38
N THR A 163 41.59 1.39 3.64
CA THR A 163 40.59 2.33 3.09
C THR A 163 39.98 3.25 4.16
N GLY A 164 40.10 2.89 5.44
CA GLY A 164 39.46 3.59 6.56
C GLY A 164 37.94 3.49 6.56
N ILE A 165 37.37 2.55 5.80
CA ILE A 165 35.92 2.38 5.65
C ILE A 165 35.46 1.21 6.51
N ASP A 166 34.47 1.45 7.34
CA ASP A 166 33.77 0.41 8.06
C ASP A 166 32.78 -0.30 7.15
N THR A 167 32.77 -1.63 7.21
CA THR A 167 31.86 -2.52 6.48
C THR A 167 31.18 -3.46 7.45
N VAL A 168 29.98 -3.93 7.10
CA VAL A 168 29.23 -4.88 7.93
C VAL A 168 29.11 -6.19 7.18
N TRP A 169 29.29 -7.29 7.89
CA TRP A 169 29.34 -8.64 7.35
C TRP A 169 28.45 -9.56 8.16
N LYS A 170 27.85 -10.57 7.51
CA LYS A 170 27.09 -11.62 8.18
C LYS A 170 27.99 -12.84 8.34
N TYR A 171 28.07 -13.39 9.53
CA TYR A 171 28.81 -14.62 9.76
C TYR A 171 27.92 -15.84 9.52
N ASP A 172 28.37 -16.74 8.65
CA ASP A 172 27.78 -18.04 8.37
C ASP A 172 28.53 -19.11 9.17
N ASP A 173 27.86 -19.72 10.16
CA ASP A 173 28.46 -20.68 11.07
C ASP A 173 28.77 -22.04 10.41
N GLU A 174 27.98 -22.43 9.40
CA GLU A 174 28.16 -23.69 8.68
C GLU A 174 29.38 -23.63 7.78
N LYS A 175 29.52 -22.52 7.03
CA LYS A 175 30.63 -22.30 6.11
C LYS A 175 31.87 -21.72 6.80
N LYS A 176 31.73 -21.16 8.00
CA LYS A 176 32.76 -20.41 8.74
C LYS A 176 33.33 -19.25 7.93
N VAL A 177 32.43 -18.47 7.34
CA VAL A 177 32.79 -17.32 6.51
C VAL A 177 31.97 -16.09 6.87
N LEU A 178 32.52 -14.93 6.57
CA LEU A 178 31.85 -13.64 6.56
C LEU A 178 31.36 -13.34 5.15
N GLU A 179 30.05 -13.25 4.99
CA GLU A 179 29.35 -12.89 3.75
C GLU A 179 29.14 -11.37 3.71
N GLU A 180 29.50 -10.74 2.60
CA GLU A 180 29.32 -9.29 2.41
C GLU A 180 27.85 -8.91 2.50
N THR A 181 27.56 -7.83 3.22
CA THR A 181 26.21 -7.26 3.35
C THR A 181 26.18 -5.86 2.77
N LEU A 182 24.97 -5.36 2.54
CA LEU A 182 24.75 -3.94 2.26
C LEU A 182 24.15 -3.30 3.49
N PHE A 183 24.50 -2.07 3.82
CA PHE A 183 23.93 -1.41 5.00
C PHE A 183 23.68 0.07 4.78
N VAL A 184 22.72 0.60 5.53
CA VAL A 184 22.39 2.02 5.58
C VAL A 184 22.52 2.48 7.03
N THR A 185 23.37 3.47 7.27
CA THR A 185 23.59 4.04 8.59
C THR A 185 22.89 5.38 8.70
N GLN A 186 22.00 5.52 9.67
CA GLN A 186 21.49 6.82 10.10
C GLN A 186 22.33 7.28 11.27
N THR A 187 23.11 8.34 11.06
CA THR A 187 23.99 8.87 12.10
C THR A 187 23.20 9.66 13.14
N GLY A 188 23.70 9.75 14.37
CA GLY A 188 23.12 10.61 15.41
C GLY A 188 23.06 12.10 15.01
N SER A 189 23.90 12.52 14.04
CA SER A 189 23.88 13.86 13.43
C SER A 189 22.77 14.07 12.38
N GLY A 190 22.02 13.02 12.03
CA GLY A 190 20.93 13.05 11.05
C GLY A 190 21.37 12.83 9.60
N GLN A 191 22.64 12.47 9.35
CA GLN A 191 23.11 12.09 8.02
C GLN A 191 22.76 10.63 7.74
N THR A 192 22.50 10.31 6.47
CA THR A 192 22.31 8.92 6.02
C THR A 192 23.48 8.51 5.15
N LEU A 193 24.17 7.45 5.52
CA LEU A 193 25.28 6.84 4.78
C LEU A 193 24.84 5.52 4.17
N TYR A 194 25.30 5.25 2.97
CA TYR A 194 25.01 4.06 2.17
C TYR A 194 26.31 3.28 1.99
N ASN A 195 26.40 2.09 2.61
CA ASN A 195 27.59 1.24 2.62
C ASN A 195 28.87 2.02 3.05
N GLY A 196 28.75 2.80 4.13
CA GLY A 196 29.83 3.58 4.73
C GLY A 196 30.18 4.89 4.01
N GLY A 197 29.54 5.22 2.88
CA GLY A 197 29.77 6.45 2.13
C GLY A 197 28.50 7.29 1.92
N THR A 198 28.63 8.44 1.28
CA THR A 198 27.47 9.20 0.77
C THR A 198 26.84 8.52 -0.44
N ILE A 199 25.59 8.89 -0.79
CA ILE A 199 24.89 8.28 -1.93
C ILE A 199 25.63 8.48 -3.27
N ASP A 200 26.37 9.58 -3.40
CA ASP A 200 27.13 9.95 -4.61
C ASP A 200 28.38 9.07 -4.81
N GLU A 201 28.81 8.32 -3.79
CA GLU A 201 29.94 7.39 -3.88
C GLU A 201 29.54 6.05 -4.51
N GLU A 202 28.25 5.85 -4.82
CA GLU A 202 27.69 4.69 -5.54
C GLU A 202 28.09 3.31 -4.96
N ARG A 203 28.43 3.24 -3.66
CA ARG A 203 28.80 2.00 -2.95
C ARG A 203 27.63 1.11 -2.60
N PHE A 204 26.42 1.57 -2.88
CA PHE A 204 25.18 0.86 -2.63
C PHE A 204 24.43 0.72 -3.94
N TYR A 205 24.07 -0.51 -4.28
CA TYR A 205 23.66 -0.88 -5.62
C TYR A 205 22.45 -1.80 -5.61
N GLN A 206 21.88 -2.00 -6.81
CA GLN A 206 20.74 -2.88 -7.01
C GLN A 206 21.16 -4.34 -6.91
N VAL A 207 20.26 -5.17 -6.39
CA VAL A 207 20.53 -6.58 -6.12
C VAL A 207 19.40 -7.46 -6.67
N GLY A 208 19.49 -8.76 -6.37
CA GLY A 208 18.51 -9.76 -6.75
C GLY A 208 18.98 -10.56 -7.94
N HIS A 209 19.29 -11.83 -7.72
CA HIS A 209 19.76 -12.75 -8.75
C HIS A 209 19.37 -14.17 -8.36
N MET A 210 19.71 -15.13 -9.22
CA MET A 210 19.68 -16.55 -8.86
C MET A 210 21.11 -17.03 -8.68
N SER A 211 21.42 -17.65 -7.54
CA SER A 211 22.75 -18.22 -7.33
C SER A 211 22.96 -19.49 -8.15
N GLU A 212 21.87 -20.23 -8.38
CA GLU A 212 21.86 -21.48 -9.15
C GLU A 212 20.61 -21.55 -10.01
N ILE A 213 20.74 -22.05 -11.24
CA ILE A 213 19.63 -22.34 -12.14
C ILE A 213 19.70 -23.80 -12.58
N ASP A 214 18.65 -24.57 -12.25
CA ASP A 214 18.59 -26.02 -12.47
C ASP A 214 19.86 -26.74 -11.91
N GLY A 215 20.36 -26.27 -10.76
CA GLY A 215 21.57 -26.80 -10.09
C GLY A 215 22.90 -26.37 -10.69
N ASN A 216 22.91 -25.49 -11.69
CA ASN A 216 24.14 -24.97 -12.30
C ASN A 216 24.44 -23.53 -11.84
N THR A 217 25.69 -23.25 -11.52
CA THR A 217 26.21 -21.89 -11.26
C THR A 217 26.75 -21.29 -12.56
N ASN A 218 26.87 -19.95 -12.63
CA ASN A 218 27.43 -19.23 -13.79
C ASN A 218 26.75 -19.57 -15.13
N THR A 219 25.43 -19.75 -15.10
CA THR A 219 24.63 -20.15 -16.27
C THR A 219 23.59 -19.10 -16.64
N GLU A 220 23.12 -19.19 -17.90
CA GLU A 220 22.04 -18.41 -18.48
C GLU A 220 21.08 -19.31 -19.25
N THR A 221 19.79 -19.00 -19.22
CA THR A 221 18.76 -19.86 -19.83
C THR A 221 18.47 -19.51 -21.28
N GLY A 222 18.75 -18.27 -21.69
CA GLY A 222 18.16 -17.68 -22.89
C GLY A 222 16.64 -17.54 -22.80
N PRO A 223 15.94 -17.30 -23.94
CA PRO A 223 14.49 -17.08 -23.95
C PRO A 223 13.69 -18.24 -23.33
N VAL A 224 12.75 -17.91 -22.44
CA VAL A 224 11.88 -18.87 -21.76
C VAL A 224 10.41 -18.70 -22.17
N GLY A 225 9.69 -19.82 -22.29
CA GLY A 225 8.24 -19.83 -22.46
C GLY A 225 7.48 -19.54 -21.16
N ILE A 226 6.16 -19.32 -21.26
CA ILE A 226 5.32 -18.89 -20.12
C ILE A 226 5.38 -19.91 -18.97
N PHE A 227 5.29 -21.20 -19.30
CA PHE A 227 5.33 -22.27 -18.29
C PHE A 227 6.75 -22.57 -17.82
N SER A 228 7.73 -22.50 -18.72
CA SER A 228 9.13 -22.74 -18.35
C SER A 228 9.67 -21.64 -17.45
N PHE A 229 9.17 -20.41 -17.57
CA PHE A 229 9.48 -19.31 -16.65
C PHE A 229 9.29 -19.72 -15.17
N PHE A 230 8.15 -20.34 -14.85
CA PHE A 230 7.87 -20.78 -13.48
C PHE A 230 8.63 -22.05 -13.10
N SER A 231 8.80 -23.02 -14.01
CA SER A 231 9.55 -24.24 -13.68
C SER A 231 11.02 -23.95 -13.44
N THR A 232 11.62 -23.06 -14.22
CA THR A 232 13.01 -22.64 -14.04
C THR A 232 13.18 -21.96 -12.68
N ILE A 233 12.33 -20.98 -12.33
CA ILE A 233 12.38 -20.38 -10.99
C ILE A 233 12.24 -21.47 -9.92
N LYS A 234 11.26 -22.37 -10.05
CA LYS A 234 11.02 -23.44 -9.08
C LYS A 234 12.25 -24.32 -8.81
N ASN A 235 13.03 -24.60 -9.84
CA ASN A 235 14.22 -25.45 -9.80
C ASN A 235 15.53 -24.67 -9.54
N SER A 236 15.42 -23.39 -9.22
CA SER A 236 16.55 -22.49 -8.99
C SER A 236 16.63 -22.07 -7.53
N THR A 237 17.76 -21.50 -7.13
CA THR A 237 17.90 -20.83 -5.83
C THR A 237 17.93 -19.33 -6.07
N VAL A 238 16.97 -18.59 -5.51
CA VAL A 238 16.84 -17.14 -5.65
C VAL A 238 17.43 -16.47 -4.42
N ILE A 239 18.30 -15.49 -4.62
CA ILE A 239 18.86 -14.71 -3.51
C ILE A 239 17.90 -13.59 -3.14
N LEU A 240 17.16 -13.80 -2.05
CA LEU A 240 16.36 -12.77 -1.40
C LEU A 240 17.22 -11.97 -0.43
N TRP A 241 16.71 -10.82 -0.02
CA TRP A 241 17.40 -9.89 0.87
C TRP A 241 16.52 -9.57 2.06
N ASP A 242 16.97 -9.99 3.24
CA ASP A 242 16.35 -9.65 4.51
C ASP A 242 17.08 -8.47 5.14
N LYS A 243 16.47 -7.92 6.20
CA LYS A 243 17.05 -6.79 6.93
C LYS A 243 17.04 -6.99 8.43
N GLN A 244 18.11 -6.54 9.09
CA GLN A 244 18.24 -6.45 10.54
C GLN A 244 18.59 -5.00 10.90
N VAL A 245 17.91 -4.43 11.90
CA VAL A 245 18.26 -3.11 12.44
C VAL A 245 19.02 -3.31 13.74
N VAL A 246 20.18 -2.65 13.84
CA VAL A 246 21.03 -2.66 15.03
C VAL A 246 21.39 -1.23 15.44
N SER A 247 21.71 -1.04 16.71
CA SER A 247 22.18 0.23 17.24
C SER A 247 23.69 0.16 17.49
N ASP A 248 24.41 1.20 17.07
CA ASP A 248 25.86 1.35 17.23
C ASP A 248 26.15 2.73 17.84
N GLY A 249 26.22 2.79 19.18
CA GLY A 249 26.24 4.07 19.89
C GLY A 249 24.95 4.87 19.64
N ASP A 250 25.11 6.09 19.11
CA ASP A 250 23.99 6.97 18.71
C ASP A 250 23.48 6.68 17.28
N ASP A 251 24.17 5.83 16.53
CA ASP A 251 23.84 5.52 15.14
C ASP A 251 22.90 4.32 15.05
N THR A 252 22.02 4.34 14.04
CA THR A 252 21.16 3.21 13.70
C THR A 252 21.58 2.63 12.37
N ILE A 253 21.96 1.36 12.36
CA ILE A 253 22.43 0.65 11.16
C ILE A 253 21.34 -0.33 10.71
N THR A 254 20.86 -0.18 9.48
CA THR A 254 20.01 -1.17 8.81
C THR A 254 20.89 -2.04 7.92
N ILE A 255 21.10 -3.28 8.33
CA ILE A 255 21.91 -4.27 7.63
C ILE A 255 20.99 -5.10 6.73
N TYR A 256 21.35 -5.22 5.46
CA TYR A 256 20.68 -6.04 4.46
C TYR A 256 21.58 -7.20 4.07
N TYR A 257 21.09 -8.42 4.22
CA TYR A 257 21.90 -9.62 4.02
C TYR A 257 21.22 -10.62 3.10
N GLN A 258 22.04 -11.45 2.46
CA GLN A 258 21.60 -12.46 1.53
C GLN A 258 20.90 -13.62 2.27
N ASN A 259 19.72 -13.97 1.77
CA ASN A 259 18.93 -15.11 2.21
C ASN A 259 18.65 -16.03 0.99
N PRO A 260 19.54 -17.00 0.72
CA PRO A 260 19.33 -17.98 -0.35
C PRO A 260 18.03 -18.74 -0.13
N THR A 261 17.08 -18.56 -1.03
CA THR A 261 15.74 -19.12 -0.90
C THR A 261 15.46 -20.07 -2.07
N PRO A 262 15.08 -21.34 -1.82
CA PRO A 262 14.68 -22.24 -2.88
C PRO A 262 13.53 -21.64 -3.68
N GLY A 263 13.60 -21.66 -5.01
CA GLY A 263 12.59 -21.02 -5.84
C GLY A 263 11.22 -21.69 -5.76
N SER A 264 11.16 -22.95 -5.35
CA SER A 264 9.91 -23.62 -4.97
C SER A 264 9.21 -22.92 -3.80
N GLU A 265 9.98 -22.36 -2.87
CA GLU A 265 9.45 -21.53 -1.77
C GLU A 265 9.10 -20.13 -2.22
N VAL A 266 9.87 -19.54 -3.14
CA VAL A 266 9.55 -18.22 -3.75
C VAL A 266 8.18 -18.23 -4.43
N LEU A 267 7.84 -19.34 -5.09
CA LEU A 267 6.54 -19.52 -5.74
C LEU A 267 5.44 -19.95 -4.76
N SER A 268 5.78 -20.27 -3.52
CA SER A 268 4.82 -20.61 -2.47
C SER A 268 4.31 -19.34 -1.76
N PRO A 269 3.01 -19.25 -1.43
CA PRO A 269 2.52 -18.20 -0.54
C PRO A 269 3.16 -18.34 0.85
N GLY A 270 3.57 -17.24 1.48
CA GLY A 270 4.07 -17.28 2.86
C GLY A 270 5.23 -16.37 3.19
N LEU A 271 5.97 -15.86 2.19
CA LEU A 271 7.18 -15.07 2.43
C LEU A 271 6.89 -13.73 3.12
N VAL A 272 6.06 -12.89 2.49
CA VAL A 272 5.71 -11.56 3.03
C VAL A 272 4.56 -11.64 4.02
N PHE A 273 3.58 -12.48 3.73
CA PHE A 273 2.44 -12.74 4.60
C PHE A 273 2.53 -14.18 5.08
N LYS A 274 2.99 -14.37 6.32
CA LYS A 274 3.19 -15.69 6.90
C LYS A 274 1.85 -16.41 7.05
N VAL A 275 1.70 -17.52 6.32
CA VAL A 275 0.46 -18.34 6.34
C VAL A 275 0.71 -19.80 6.74
N ASP A 276 1.95 -20.28 6.60
CA ASP A 276 2.33 -21.66 6.87
C ASP A 276 2.83 -21.84 8.30
N SER A 277 2.14 -22.67 9.09
CA SER A 277 2.54 -22.93 10.48
C SER A 277 3.84 -23.70 10.58
N ASP A 278 4.12 -24.57 9.61
CA ASP A 278 5.33 -25.37 9.60
C ASP A 278 6.57 -24.49 9.33
N LYS A 279 6.35 -23.30 8.74
CA LYS A 279 7.34 -22.24 8.53
C LYS A 279 7.28 -21.11 9.58
N GLY A 280 6.68 -21.38 10.75
CA GLY A 280 6.67 -20.44 11.87
C GLY A 280 5.62 -19.32 11.80
N ALA A 281 4.57 -19.46 10.98
CA ALA A 281 3.43 -18.52 11.03
C ALA A 281 2.64 -18.67 12.33
N THR A 282 2.50 -17.57 13.07
CA THR A 282 1.68 -17.50 14.28
C THR A 282 0.19 -17.42 13.94
N ALA A 283 -0.67 -17.67 14.92
CA ALA A 283 -2.12 -17.46 14.76
C ALA A 283 -2.44 -16.00 14.38
N THR A 284 -1.68 -15.04 14.91
CA THR A 284 -1.81 -13.61 14.60
C THR A 284 -1.47 -13.32 13.15
N ASP A 285 -0.42 -13.94 12.59
CA ASP A 285 -0.03 -13.76 11.19
C ASP A 285 -1.11 -14.24 10.22
N LYS A 286 -1.68 -15.43 10.49
CA LYS A 286 -2.78 -15.97 9.69
C LYS A 286 -4.03 -15.09 9.78
N ALA A 287 -4.34 -14.60 10.97
CA ALA A 287 -5.45 -13.67 11.18
C ALA A 287 -5.23 -12.34 10.44
N ASP A 288 -3.99 -11.82 10.42
CA ASP A 288 -3.63 -10.60 9.69
C ASP A 288 -3.81 -10.79 8.17
N PHE A 289 -3.36 -11.93 7.63
CA PHE A 289 -3.55 -12.26 6.22
C PHE A 289 -5.03 -12.39 5.83
N ILE A 290 -5.84 -13.09 6.64
CA ILE A 290 -7.29 -13.18 6.43
C ILE A 290 -7.91 -11.78 6.51
N SER A 291 -7.50 -10.97 7.49
CA SER A 291 -7.95 -9.59 7.64
C SER A 291 -7.66 -8.75 6.39
N LEU A 292 -6.45 -8.86 5.83
CA LEU A 292 -6.07 -8.21 4.58
C LEU A 292 -6.96 -8.67 3.41
N MET A 293 -7.20 -9.98 3.27
CA MET A 293 -8.06 -10.51 2.20
C MET A 293 -9.50 -10.01 2.31
N LEU A 294 -10.05 -9.98 3.53
CA LEU A 294 -11.37 -9.39 3.80
C LEU A 294 -11.37 -7.90 3.45
N ALA A 295 -10.34 -7.16 3.83
CA ALA A 295 -10.19 -5.74 3.50
C ALA A 295 -10.19 -5.51 1.98
N LEU A 296 -9.39 -6.24 1.21
CA LEU A 296 -9.33 -6.10 -0.24
C LEU A 296 -10.68 -6.44 -0.88
N PHE A 297 -11.29 -7.57 -0.49
CA PHE A 297 -12.53 -8.04 -1.08
C PHE A 297 -13.70 -7.09 -0.78
N PHE A 298 -13.93 -6.80 0.51
CA PHE A 298 -15.03 -5.95 0.96
C PHE A 298 -14.80 -4.46 0.67
N GLY A 299 -13.56 -4.00 0.77
CA GLY A 299 -13.17 -2.62 0.51
C GLY A 299 -13.45 -2.23 -0.95
N THR A 300 -13.10 -3.11 -1.91
CA THR A 300 -13.35 -2.86 -3.34
C THR A 300 -14.83 -2.53 -3.62
N ALA A 301 -15.74 -3.26 -2.96
CA ALA A 301 -17.18 -3.07 -3.13
C ALA A 301 -17.74 -1.81 -2.46
N ALA A 302 -16.98 -1.18 -1.55
CA ALA A 302 -17.44 -0.14 -0.63
C ALA A 302 -16.76 1.23 -0.84
N LEU A 303 -15.88 1.37 -1.85
CA LEU A 303 -15.17 2.60 -2.18
C LEU A 303 -16.08 3.63 -2.87
N PRO A 304 -16.40 4.79 -2.23
CA PRO A 304 -17.37 5.76 -2.76
C PRO A 304 -17.06 6.25 -4.18
N HIS A 305 -15.77 6.46 -4.49
CA HIS A 305 -15.31 6.96 -5.78
C HIS A 305 -15.53 5.97 -6.94
N ILE A 306 -15.60 4.66 -6.65
CA ILE A 306 -15.94 3.62 -7.63
C ILE A 306 -17.47 3.58 -7.81
N LEU A 307 -18.21 3.59 -6.70
CA LEU A 307 -19.67 3.51 -6.72
C LEU A 307 -20.33 4.62 -7.55
N ILE A 308 -19.83 5.86 -7.45
CA ILE A 308 -20.39 7.00 -8.19
C ILE A 308 -20.29 6.79 -9.72
N ARG A 309 -19.27 6.09 -10.21
CA ARG A 309 -19.11 5.80 -11.65
C ARG A 309 -20.16 4.84 -12.19
N TYR A 310 -20.73 3.98 -11.35
CA TYR A 310 -21.87 3.15 -11.75
C TYR A 310 -23.17 3.92 -11.92
N TYR A 311 -23.23 5.16 -11.44
CA TYR A 311 -24.42 6.01 -11.58
C TYR A 311 -24.42 6.80 -12.89
N THR A 312 -23.25 7.00 -13.51
CA THR A 312 -23.13 7.77 -14.76
C THR A 312 -23.37 6.94 -16.02
N VAL A 313 -23.37 5.61 -15.93
CA VAL A 313 -23.69 4.73 -17.07
C VAL A 313 -25.18 4.84 -17.45
N PRO A 314 -25.61 4.58 -18.70
CA PRO A 314 -27.01 4.76 -19.13
C PRO A 314 -27.97 3.68 -18.60
N THR A 315 -27.62 2.40 -18.68
CA THR A 315 -28.49 1.28 -18.21
C THR A 315 -27.83 0.38 -17.16
N PRO A 316 -28.59 -0.39 -16.35
CA PRO A 316 -28.01 -1.40 -15.44
C PRO A 316 -27.28 -2.53 -16.18
N ALA A 317 -27.70 -2.87 -17.39
CA ALA A 317 -27.02 -3.87 -18.22
C ALA A 317 -25.61 -3.39 -18.63
N CYS A 318 -25.49 -2.13 -19.05
CA CYS A 318 -24.19 -1.51 -19.34
C CYS A 318 -23.28 -1.49 -18.10
N ALA A 319 -23.83 -1.21 -16.91
CA ALA A 319 -23.07 -1.26 -15.65
C ALA A 319 -22.45 -2.64 -15.41
N ARG A 320 -23.24 -3.72 -15.57
CA ARG A 320 -22.73 -5.10 -15.42
C ARG A 320 -21.66 -5.43 -16.44
N LYS A 321 -21.88 -5.11 -17.72
CA LYS A 321 -20.89 -5.35 -18.79
C LYS A 321 -19.59 -4.61 -18.49
N SER A 322 -19.68 -3.36 -18.04
CA SER A 322 -18.51 -2.57 -17.62
C SER A 322 -17.76 -3.21 -16.46
N THR A 323 -18.46 -3.71 -15.44
CA THR A 323 -17.84 -4.45 -14.32
C THR A 323 -17.10 -5.69 -14.81
N ILE A 324 -17.70 -6.49 -15.69
CA ILE A 324 -17.08 -7.72 -16.19
C ILE A 324 -15.79 -7.39 -16.94
N VAL A 325 -15.82 -6.41 -17.85
CA VAL A 325 -14.62 -5.98 -18.59
C VAL A 325 -13.55 -5.45 -17.64
N ALA A 326 -13.93 -4.64 -16.65
CA ALA A 326 -12.99 -4.12 -15.67
C ALA A 326 -12.32 -5.24 -14.86
N ILE A 327 -13.08 -6.22 -14.37
CA ILE A 327 -12.55 -7.38 -13.63
C ILE A 327 -11.61 -8.20 -14.50
N ALA A 328 -11.97 -8.46 -15.76
CA ALA A 328 -11.13 -9.22 -16.68
C ALA A 328 -9.79 -8.51 -16.95
N VAL A 329 -9.81 -7.21 -17.21
CA VAL A 329 -8.60 -6.41 -17.46
C VAL A 329 -7.72 -6.31 -16.22
N ILE A 330 -8.31 -6.09 -15.03
CA ILE A 330 -7.57 -6.06 -13.75
C ILE A 330 -6.95 -7.43 -13.46
N GLY A 331 -7.72 -8.51 -13.65
CA GLY A 331 -7.22 -9.88 -13.46
C GLY A 331 -6.07 -10.20 -14.40
N PHE A 332 -6.19 -9.85 -15.68
CA PHE A 332 -5.10 -10.00 -16.64
C PHE A 332 -3.86 -9.18 -16.25
N PHE A 333 -4.06 -7.92 -15.83
CA PHE A 333 -2.97 -7.09 -15.35
C PHE A 333 -2.27 -7.70 -14.13
N TYR A 334 -3.00 -8.27 -13.17
CA TYR A 334 -2.39 -8.94 -12.01
C TYR A 334 -1.55 -10.16 -12.39
N VAL A 335 -1.98 -10.93 -13.39
CA VAL A 335 -1.14 -12.00 -13.95
C VAL A 335 0.17 -11.43 -14.50
N LEU A 336 0.12 -10.32 -15.25
CA LEU A 336 1.35 -9.69 -15.77
C LEU A 336 2.25 -9.16 -14.65
N THR A 337 1.69 -8.58 -13.58
CA THR A 337 2.50 -8.07 -12.45
C THR A 337 3.26 -9.18 -11.72
N LEU A 338 2.77 -10.42 -11.75
CA LEU A 338 3.48 -11.57 -11.18
C LEU A 338 4.82 -11.81 -11.91
N PHE A 339 4.81 -11.80 -13.25
CA PHE A 339 6.03 -11.94 -14.06
C PHE A 339 7.00 -10.78 -13.82
N ILE A 340 6.48 -9.57 -13.66
CA ILE A 340 7.29 -8.37 -13.39
C ILE A 340 7.96 -8.46 -12.03
N GLY A 341 7.22 -8.86 -10.98
CA GLY A 341 7.78 -9.03 -9.64
C GLY A 341 8.89 -10.08 -9.61
N LEU A 342 8.64 -11.26 -10.19
CA LEU A 342 9.61 -12.34 -10.28
C LEU A 342 10.82 -11.97 -11.16
N GLY A 343 10.59 -11.30 -12.29
CA GLY A 343 11.66 -10.83 -13.18
C GLY A 343 12.51 -9.70 -12.58
N ALA A 344 11.94 -8.85 -11.71
CA ALA A 344 12.69 -7.85 -10.96
C ALA A 344 13.57 -8.53 -9.90
N MET A 345 12.99 -9.49 -9.17
CA MET A 345 13.66 -10.24 -8.10
C MET A 345 14.92 -10.99 -8.57
N THR A 346 14.91 -11.49 -9.81
CA THR A 346 16.04 -12.26 -10.38
C THR A 346 16.91 -11.46 -11.35
N GLY A 347 16.57 -10.18 -11.60
CA GLY A 347 17.10 -9.41 -12.71
C GLY A 347 18.19 -8.41 -12.38
N GLY A 348 18.70 -8.37 -11.14
CA GLY A 348 19.73 -7.43 -10.68
C GLY A 348 19.25 -5.98 -10.60
N VAL A 349 17.97 -5.77 -10.31
CA VAL A 349 17.31 -4.44 -10.37
C VAL A 349 16.58 -4.04 -9.09
N VAL A 350 16.65 -4.86 -8.04
CA VAL A 350 15.94 -4.58 -6.79
C VAL A 350 16.70 -3.53 -5.99
N ASP A 351 16.04 -2.40 -5.74
CA ASP A 351 16.45 -1.45 -4.71
C ASP A 351 15.85 -1.87 -3.36
N ILE A 352 16.69 -2.47 -2.51
CA ILE A 352 16.31 -2.97 -1.18
C ILE A 352 15.92 -1.87 -0.20
N THR A 353 16.19 -0.60 -0.51
CA THR A 353 15.71 0.55 0.26
C THR A 353 14.33 1.01 -0.19
N ASN A 354 13.91 0.66 -1.41
CA ASN A 354 12.63 1.09 -1.97
C ASN A 354 12.03 0.07 -2.98
N ASN A 355 11.28 -0.89 -2.45
CA ASN A 355 10.56 -1.88 -3.26
C ASN A 355 9.46 -1.28 -4.16
N ASN A 356 9.08 -0.01 -4.00
CA ASN A 356 8.13 0.63 -4.91
C ASN A 356 8.73 0.89 -6.31
N MET A 357 10.06 0.75 -6.44
CA MET A 357 10.81 0.99 -7.67
C MET A 357 11.06 -0.27 -8.52
N SER A 358 10.61 -1.45 -8.10
CA SER A 358 10.92 -2.71 -8.80
C SER A 358 10.50 -2.70 -10.27
N ALA A 359 9.29 -2.22 -10.60
CA ALA A 359 8.82 -2.20 -11.98
C ALA A 359 9.55 -1.17 -12.88
N PRO A 360 9.72 0.10 -12.47
CA PRO A 360 10.52 1.04 -13.26
C PRO A 360 11.99 0.64 -13.40
N LEU A 361 12.64 0.13 -12.35
CA LEU A 361 14.04 -0.30 -12.44
C LEU A 361 14.21 -1.52 -13.33
N LEU A 362 13.25 -2.46 -13.30
CA LEU A 362 13.21 -3.54 -14.28
C LEU A 362 13.07 -3.01 -15.71
N ALA A 363 12.19 -2.04 -15.95
CA ALA A 363 12.07 -1.38 -17.25
C ALA A 363 13.39 -0.71 -17.69
N LYS A 364 14.11 -0.09 -16.75
CA LYS A 364 15.43 0.55 -16.99
C LYS A 364 16.48 -0.45 -17.44
N SER A 365 16.47 -1.69 -16.91
CA SER A 365 17.40 -2.74 -17.37
C SER A 365 17.25 -3.07 -18.86
N PHE A 366 16.03 -2.97 -19.43
CA PHE A 366 15.81 -3.13 -20.86
C PHE A 366 16.17 -1.87 -21.66
N GLY A 367 16.04 -0.69 -21.07
CA GLY A 367 16.55 0.55 -21.62
C GLY A 367 15.84 1.80 -21.12
N ILE A 368 16.47 2.95 -21.35
CA ILE A 368 15.98 4.26 -20.90
C ILE A 368 14.61 4.58 -21.51
N ALA A 369 14.35 4.16 -22.76
CA ALA A 369 13.06 4.37 -23.41
C ALA A 369 11.91 3.67 -22.67
N LEU A 370 12.07 2.38 -22.34
CA LEU A 370 11.03 1.63 -21.64
C LEU A 370 10.84 2.15 -20.22
N PHE A 371 11.94 2.50 -19.53
CA PHE A 371 11.89 3.19 -18.23
C PHE A 371 11.10 4.49 -18.28
N ALA A 372 11.40 5.37 -19.25
CA ALA A 372 10.71 6.65 -19.39
C ALA A 372 9.21 6.46 -19.67
N ILE A 373 8.84 5.50 -20.53
CA ILE A 373 7.44 5.23 -20.85
C ILE A 373 6.69 4.66 -19.64
N ILE A 374 7.21 3.62 -18.99
CA ILE A 374 6.59 3.02 -17.80
C ILE A 374 6.44 4.06 -16.68
N SER A 375 7.49 4.85 -16.45
CA SER A 375 7.48 5.90 -15.45
C SER A 375 6.49 7.02 -15.79
N ALA A 376 6.41 7.45 -17.05
CA ALA A 376 5.44 8.44 -17.50
C ALA A 376 3.99 7.94 -17.36
N ILE A 377 3.73 6.66 -17.69
CA ILE A 377 2.41 6.04 -17.50
C ILE A 377 2.07 5.96 -16.02
N ALA A 378 2.99 5.53 -15.17
CA ALA A 378 2.79 5.44 -13.72
C ALA A 378 2.51 6.84 -13.13
N PHE A 379 3.32 7.82 -13.49
CA PHE A 379 3.15 9.22 -13.08
C PHE A 379 1.80 9.79 -13.55
N ALA A 380 1.45 9.58 -14.82
CA ALA A 380 0.19 10.04 -15.38
C ALA A 380 -1.02 9.35 -14.74
N THR A 381 -0.87 8.09 -14.32
CA THR A 381 -1.90 7.32 -13.60
C THR A 381 -2.09 7.89 -12.20
N VAL A 382 -1.00 8.13 -11.46
CA VAL A 382 -1.04 8.78 -10.14
C VAL A 382 -1.72 10.14 -10.24
N LEU A 383 -1.30 11.00 -11.16
CA LEU A 383 -1.92 12.32 -11.37
C LEU A 383 -3.44 12.22 -11.62
N GLY A 384 -3.85 11.23 -12.43
CA GLY A 384 -5.26 10.99 -12.76
C GLY A 384 -6.10 10.46 -11.59
N THR A 385 -5.56 9.57 -10.78
CA THR A 385 -6.26 9.01 -9.61
C THR A 385 -6.32 10.00 -8.46
N VAL A 386 -5.23 10.73 -8.21
CA VAL A 386 -5.18 11.77 -7.17
C VAL A 386 -6.20 12.85 -7.49
N SER A 387 -6.20 13.36 -8.73
CA SER A 387 -7.18 14.35 -9.18
C SER A 387 -8.62 13.87 -8.98
N GLY A 388 -8.93 12.63 -9.37
CA GLY A 388 -10.26 12.04 -9.20
C GLY A 388 -10.71 11.93 -7.74
N LEU A 389 -9.81 11.57 -6.82
CA LEU A 389 -10.10 11.47 -5.39
C LEU A 389 -10.26 12.84 -4.72
N ILE A 390 -9.45 13.82 -5.11
CA ILE A 390 -9.57 15.20 -4.63
C ILE A 390 -10.91 15.79 -5.08
N VAL A 391 -11.31 15.56 -6.33
CA VAL A 391 -12.63 15.97 -6.84
C VAL A 391 -13.76 15.30 -6.06
N ALA A 392 -13.68 14.00 -5.81
CA ALA A 392 -14.68 13.27 -5.02
C ALA A 392 -14.79 13.82 -3.59
N SER A 393 -13.64 14.11 -2.96
CA SER A 393 -13.57 14.74 -1.63
C SER A 393 -14.17 16.15 -1.65
N SER A 394 -13.88 16.92 -2.69
CA SER A 394 -14.43 18.27 -2.89
C SER A 394 -15.95 18.24 -3.04
N GLY A 395 -16.50 17.25 -3.74
CA GLY A 395 -17.94 17.01 -3.83
C GLY A 395 -18.56 16.66 -2.48
N ALA A 396 -17.92 15.76 -1.71
CA ALA A 396 -18.37 15.39 -0.36
C ALA A 396 -18.41 16.59 0.59
N VAL A 397 -17.43 17.50 0.53
CA VAL A 397 -17.42 18.70 1.37
C VAL A 397 -18.38 19.77 0.88
N ALA A 398 -18.30 20.17 -0.39
CA ALA A 398 -19.11 21.28 -0.90
C ALA A 398 -20.60 20.93 -0.98
N HIS A 399 -20.94 19.72 -1.45
CA HIS A 399 -22.33 19.32 -1.66
C HIS A 399 -22.94 18.60 -0.44
N ASP A 400 -22.25 17.60 0.11
CA ASP A 400 -22.84 16.78 1.18
C ASP A 400 -22.71 17.48 2.56
N LEU A 401 -21.56 18.09 2.86
CA LEU A 401 -21.30 18.75 4.16
C LEU A 401 -21.82 20.21 4.20
N MET A 402 -21.39 21.09 3.30
CA MET A 402 -21.72 22.52 3.36
C MET A 402 -23.16 22.82 2.91
N ASP A 403 -23.55 22.35 1.73
CA ASP A 403 -24.88 22.63 1.16
C ASP A 403 -25.97 21.81 1.87
N LYS A 404 -25.87 20.47 1.87
CA LYS A 404 -26.96 19.61 2.39
C LYS A 404 -27.00 19.48 3.91
N PHE A 405 -25.86 19.43 4.60
CA PHE A 405 -25.82 19.23 6.06
C PHE A 405 -25.85 20.56 6.83
N LEU A 406 -24.91 21.47 6.55
CA LEU A 406 -24.82 22.80 7.20
C LEU A 406 -25.87 23.80 6.67
N LYS A 407 -26.54 23.50 5.54
CA LYS A 407 -27.55 24.38 4.91
C LYS A 407 -27.00 25.77 4.55
N ILE A 408 -25.71 25.86 4.25
CA ILE A 408 -25.12 27.10 3.79
C ILE A 408 -25.60 27.33 2.36
N ARG A 409 -26.51 28.30 2.18
CA ARG A 409 -27.01 28.67 0.83
C ARG A 409 -25.90 29.34 0.05
N MET A 410 -25.20 28.57 -0.78
CA MET A 410 -24.17 29.08 -1.68
C MET A 410 -24.72 29.18 -3.11
N THR A 411 -24.37 30.27 -3.80
CA THR A 411 -24.57 30.37 -5.25
C THR A 411 -23.73 29.32 -5.97
N ASP A 412 -24.03 29.00 -7.23
CA ASP A 412 -23.26 28.01 -7.99
C ASP A 412 -21.76 28.38 -8.06
N LYS A 413 -21.45 29.68 -8.19
CA LYS A 413 -20.08 30.21 -8.09
C LYS A 413 -19.45 29.93 -6.71
N GLY A 414 -20.22 30.12 -5.64
CA GLY A 414 -19.78 29.82 -4.27
C GLY A 414 -19.52 28.34 -4.04
N LYS A 415 -20.35 27.45 -4.58
CA LYS A 415 -20.14 25.99 -4.49
C LYS A 415 -18.88 25.54 -5.21
N VAL A 416 -18.63 26.08 -6.40
CA VAL A 416 -17.39 25.82 -7.15
C VAL A 416 -16.18 26.33 -6.37
N PHE A 417 -16.25 27.53 -5.79
CA PHE A 417 -15.16 28.08 -4.97
C PHE A 417 -14.88 27.21 -3.73
N ALA A 418 -15.91 26.78 -3.00
CA ALA A 418 -15.77 25.87 -1.86
C ALA A 418 -15.13 24.53 -2.26
N GLY A 419 -15.52 24.00 -3.42
CA GLY A 419 -14.90 22.81 -4.00
C GLY A 419 -13.41 23.01 -4.28
N LYS A 420 -13.01 24.15 -4.85
CA LYS A 420 -11.60 24.47 -5.12
C LYS A 420 -10.77 24.61 -3.82
N ILE A 421 -11.31 25.28 -2.81
CA ILE A 421 -10.65 25.39 -1.49
C ILE A 421 -10.48 24.01 -0.86
N THR A 422 -11.52 23.17 -0.90
CA THR A 422 -11.42 21.79 -0.41
C THR A 422 -10.33 21.01 -1.15
N ALA A 423 -10.25 21.16 -2.48
CA ALA A 423 -9.24 20.50 -3.28
C ALA A 423 -7.81 20.86 -2.84
N ILE A 424 -7.57 22.15 -2.57
CA ILE A 424 -6.29 22.66 -2.07
C ILE A 424 -5.98 22.05 -0.70
N VAL A 425 -6.93 22.12 0.25
CA VAL A 425 -6.73 21.61 1.62
C VAL A 425 -6.44 20.11 1.61
N VAL A 426 -7.24 19.32 0.90
CA VAL A 426 -7.06 17.87 0.80
C VAL A 426 -5.73 17.54 0.12
N GLY A 427 -5.36 18.26 -0.94
CA GLY A 427 -4.08 18.09 -1.62
C GLY A 427 -2.88 18.40 -0.70
N CYS A 428 -2.94 19.50 0.07
CA CYS A 428 -1.91 19.85 1.05
C CYS A 428 -1.75 18.77 2.12
N ILE A 429 -2.85 18.27 2.69
CA ILE A 429 -2.81 17.19 3.68
C ILE A 429 -2.21 15.92 3.04
N SER A 430 -2.61 15.57 1.81
CA SER A 430 -2.05 14.39 1.14
C SER A 430 -0.56 14.50 0.88
N MET A 431 -0.03 15.71 0.59
CA MET A 431 1.41 15.91 0.41
C MET A 431 2.17 15.71 1.72
N VAL A 432 1.67 16.27 2.83
CA VAL A 432 2.26 16.07 4.16
C VAL A 432 2.27 14.59 4.54
N LEU A 433 1.15 13.89 4.35
CA LEU A 433 1.09 12.45 4.61
C LEU A 433 2.01 11.66 3.66
N GLY A 434 2.10 12.03 2.39
CA GLY A 434 3.02 11.38 1.46
C GLY A 434 4.49 11.49 1.89
N ILE A 435 4.88 12.62 2.49
CA ILE A 435 6.23 12.81 3.04
C ILE A 435 6.40 12.01 4.34
N LEU A 436 5.41 12.02 5.23
CA LEU A 436 5.45 11.33 6.52
C LEU A 436 5.54 9.80 6.36
N PHE A 437 4.83 9.24 5.38
CA PHE A 437 4.77 7.81 5.10
C PHE A 437 5.83 7.36 4.06
N LYS A 438 6.91 8.14 3.88
CA LYS A 438 8.05 7.77 3.02
C LYS A 438 8.65 6.44 3.47
N GLY A 439 9.01 5.57 2.52
CA GLY A 439 9.66 4.28 2.79
C GLY A 439 8.68 3.15 3.10
N MET A 440 7.41 3.46 3.37
CA MET A 440 6.39 2.43 3.45
C MET A 440 6.10 1.85 2.06
N ASN A 441 5.91 0.53 2.02
CA ASN A 441 5.51 -0.14 0.80
C ASN A 441 4.05 0.22 0.46
N VAL A 442 3.85 0.70 -0.77
CA VAL A 442 2.58 1.23 -1.28
C VAL A 442 1.45 0.19 -1.18
N SER A 443 1.76 -1.11 -1.31
CA SER A 443 0.77 -2.19 -1.19
C SER A 443 0.13 -2.26 0.20
N TYR A 444 0.88 -1.96 1.28
CA TYR A 444 0.33 -1.92 2.64
C TYR A 444 -0.55 -0.69 2.86
N LEU A 445 -0.09 0.47 2.39
CA LEU A 445 -0.84 1.73 2.45
C LEU A 445 -2.18 1.63 1.71
N VAL A 446 -2.19 0.94 0.56
CA VAL A 446 -3.43 0.63 -0.17
C VAL A 446 -4.33 -0.27 0.69
N GLY A 447 -3.80 -1.33 1.31
CA GLY A 447 -4.55 -2.22 2.20
C GLY A 447 -5.33 -1.47 3.29
N TRP A 448 -4.73 -0.44 3.90
CA TRP A 448 -5.39 0.41 4.89
C TRP A 448 -6.61 1.14 4.37
N ALA A 449 -6.51 1.78 3.20
CA ALA A 449 -7.64 2.50 2.60
C ALA A 449 -8.81 1.56 2.30
N PHE A 450 -8.53 0.34 1.84
CA PHE A 450 -9.53 -0.71 1.63
C PHE A 450 -10.15 -1.19 2.93
N ALA A 451 -9.35 -1.38 3.99
CA ALA A 451 -9.84 -1.81 5.30
C ALA A 451 -10.78 -0.77 5.95
N ILE A 452 -10.44 0.52 5.84
CA ILE A 452 -11.30 1.61 6.32
C ILE A 452 -12.61 1.64 5.54
N ALA A 453 -12.55 1.54 4.21
CA ALA A 453 -13.74 1.51 3.36
C ALA A 453 -14.64 0.30 3.65
N ALA A 454 -14.05 -0.89 3.82
CA ALA A 454 -14.75 -2.11 4.19
C ALA A 454 -15.48 -1.95 5.53
N SER A 455 -14.84 -1.31 6.50
CA SER A 455 -15.37 -1.17 7.86
C SER A 455 -16.45 -0.10 7.98
N ALA A 456 -16.24 1.06 7.36
CA ALA A 456 -17.14 2.18 7.47
C ALA A 456 -18.36 2.06 6.53
N ASN A 457 -18.15 1.64 5.28
CA ASN A 457 -19.17 1.79 4.24
C ASN A 457 -19.94 0.49 3.94
N LEU A 458 -19.27 -0.66 3.91
CA LEU A 458 -19.90 -1.92 3.49
C LEU A 458 -21.12 -2.30 4.35
N PRO A 459 -21.03 -2.28 5.70
CA PRO A 459 -22.15 -2.71 6.54
C PRO A 459 -23.40 -1.86 6.33
N ALA A 460 -23.22 -0.54 6.21
CA ALA A 460 -24.28 0.39 5.88
C ALA A 460 -24.93 0.06 4.53
N ILE A 461 -24.14 -0.15 3.47
CA ILE A 461 -24.66 -0.46 2.13
C ILE A 461 -25.47 -1.75 2.15
N ILE A 462 -24.90 -2.84 2.69
CA ILE A 462 -25.54 -4.16 2.70
C ILE A 462 -26.83 -4.12 3.51
N MET A 463 -26.80 -3.55 4.71
CA MET A 463 -27.95 -3.56 5.59
C MET A 463 -29.09 -2.67 5.10
N ILE A 464 -28.79 -1.56 4.41
CA ILE A 464 -29.83 -0.75 3.77
C ILE A 464 -30.54 -1.51 2.65
N LEU A 465 -29.80 -2.30 1.87
CA LEU A 465 -30.33 -3.03 0.71
C LEU A 465 -31.07 -4.31 1.09
N PHE A 466 -30.56 -5.08 2.06
CA PHE A 466 -31.05 -6.43 2.35
C PHE A 466 -31.80 -6.56 3.67
N TRP A 467 -31.60 -5.65 4.62
CA TRP A 467 -32.24 -5.76 5.94
C TRP A 467 -33.34 -4.70 6.14
N LYS A 468 -34.58 -5.18 6.24
CA LYS A 468 -35.76 -4.30 6.41
C LYS A 468 -35.75 -3.54 7.73
N LYS A 469 -35.07 -4.05 8.77
CA LYS A 469 -35.05 -3.45 10.13
C LYS A 469 -34.00 -2.35 10.31
N THR A 470 -33.25 -1.99 9.27
CA THR A 470 -32.22 -0.95 9.32
C THR A 470 -32.81 0.42 9.66
N THR A 471 -32.18 1.13 10.59
CA THR A 471 -32.58 2.49 11.01
C THR A 471 -31.51 3.52 10.69
N ALA A 472 -31.89 4.80 10.63
CA ALA A 472 -30.95 5.89 10.39
C ALA A 472 -29.86 6.00 11.47
N LYS A 473 -30.23 5.88 12.75
CA LYS A 473 -29.27 5.92 13.87
C LYS A 473 -28.31 4.73 13.83
N GLY A 474 -28.78 3.56 13.41
CA GLY A 474 -27.94 2.37 13.23
C GLY A 474 -26.89 2.55 12.13
N VAL A 475 -27.28 3.10 10.99
CA VAL A 475 -26.35 3.42 9.88
C VAL A 475 -25.30 4.43 10.32
N VAL A 476 -25.70 5.52 10.98
CA VAL A 476 -24.78 6.55 11.48
C VAL A 476 -23.76 5.96 12.45
N SER A 477 -24.23 5.18 13.43
CA SER A 477 -23.36 4.58 14.46
C SER A 477 -22.40 3.55 13.85
N SER A 478 -22.86 2.77 12.87
CA SER A 478 -22.04 1.80 12.14
C SER A 478 -20.90 2.47 11.37
N ILE A 479 -21.20 3.52 10.59
CA ILE A 479 -20.15 4.25 9.85
C ILE A 479 -19.13 4.83 10.83
N LEU A 480 -19.60 5.46 11.91
CA LEU A 480 -18.73 6.07 12.92
C LEU A 480 -17.82 5.04 13.62
N ILE A 481 -18.39 3.94 14.12
CA ILE A 481 -17.63 2.89 14.79
C ILE A 481 -16.69 2.18 13.82
N GLY A 482 -17.13 1.89 12.59
CA GLY A 482 -16.27 1.30 11.56
C GLY A 482 -15.07 2.19 11.23
N LEU A 483 -15.27 3.50 11.16
CA LEU A 483 -14.22 4.48 10.90
C LEU A 483 -13.25 4.60 12.08
N ILE A 484 -13.74 4.83 13.30
CA ILE A 484 -12.91 5.01 14.49
C ILE A 484 -12.12 3.74 14.78
N SER A 485 -12.77 2.56 14.74
CA SER A 485 -12.10 1.30 15.01
C SER A 485 -11.02 1.00 13.96
N SER A 486 -11.33 1.09 12.66
CA SER A 486 -10.33 0.80 11.62
C SER A 486 -9.12 1.73 11.68
N VAL A 487 -9.33 3.04 11.81
CA VAL A 487 -8.22 4.02 11.89
C VAL A 487 -7.41 3.83 13.17
N SER A 488 -8.05 3.64 14.32
CA SER A 488 -7.34 3.45 15.59
C SER A 488 -6.51 2.17 15.57
N LEU A 489 -7.07 1.06 15.05
CA LEU A 489 -6.36 -0.21 14.91
C LEU A 489 -5.15 -0.09 13.97
N ILE A 490 -5.27 0.66 12.87
CA ILE A 490 -4.15 0.92 11.96
C ILE A 490 -3.05 1.73 12.66
N LEU A 491 -3.39 2.86 13.29
CA LEU A 491 -2.42 3.76 13.91
C LEU A 491 -1.73 3.15 15.14
N LEU A 492 -2.36 2.15 15.78
CA LEU A 492 -1.82 1.42 16.93
C LEU A 492 -1.20 0.07 16.55
N SER A 493 -1.04 -0.21 15.26
CA SER A 493 -0.41 -1.46 14.77
C SER A 493 1.11 -1.44 14.93
N GLN A 494 1.70 -2.63 15.13
CA GLN A 494 3.16 -2.80 15.21
C GLN A 494 3.88 -2.21 14.01
N LYS A 495 3.35 -2.38 12.79
CA LYS A 495 3.98 -1.85 11.59
C LYS A 495 4.03 -0.32 11.57
N THR A 496 2.99 0.36 12.05
CA THR A 496 3.00 1.83 12.15
C THR A 496 4.01 2.31 13.21
N PHE A 497 4.11 1.61 14.34
CA PHE A 497 5.12 1.91 15.36
C PHE A 497 6.54 1.78 14.81
N ASN A 498 6.83 0.69 14.10
CA ASN A 498 8.15 0.43 13.56
C ASN A 498 8.51 1.39 12.41
N GLU A 499 7.62 1.57 11.42
CA GLU A 499 7.94 2.24 10.16
C GLU A 499 7.60 3.73 10.14
N VAL A 500 6.63 4.20 10.95
CA VAL A 500 6.15 5.60 10.93
C VAL A 500 6.58 6.35 12.17
N TYR A 501 6.45 5.76 13.36
CA TYR A 501 6.88 6.40 14.60
C TYR A 501 8.35 6.15 14.93
N HIS A 502 9.02 5.26 14.19
CA HIS A 502 10.41 4.84 14.42
C HIS A 502 10.66 4.27 15.84
N LEU A 503 9.63 3.62 16.40
CA LEU A 503 9.64 2.99 17.73
C LEU A 503 9.77 1.46 17.61
N SER A 504 10.82 0.99 16.95
CA SER A 504 11.06 -0.44 16.68
C SER A 504 11.22 -1.32 17.93
N HIS A 505 11.65 -0.74 19.05
CA HIS A 505 11.87 -1.44 20.31
C HIS A 505 10.62 -1.57 21.19
N ILE A 506 9.50 -0.93 20.81
CA ILE A 506 8.28 -0.91 21.60
C ILE A 506 7.26 -1.86 20.98
N HIS A 507 6.76 -2.80 21.78
CA HIS A 507 5.60 -3.60 21.39
C HIS A 507 4.36 -2.71 21.37
N ALA A 508 3.78 -2.56 20.18
CA ALA A 508 2.57 -1.80 19.98
C ALA A 508 1.38 -2.50 20.67
N PRO A 509 0.33 -1.76 21.05
CA PRO A 509 -0.85 -2.33 21.69
C PRO A 509 -1.55 -3.40 20.83
N ILE A 510 -1.36 -3.34 19.50
CA ILE A 510 -2.05 -4.20 18.54
C ILE A 510 -1.04 -4.81 17.57
N GLN A 511 -0.97 -6.13 17.58
CA GLN A 511 -0.06 -6.88 16.71
C GLN A 511 -0.61 -7.11 15.30
N LEU A 512 -1.93 -6.92 15.10
CA LEU A 512 -2.56 -6.98 13.78
C LEU A 512 -2.31 -5.68 13.02
N ASN A 513 -1.78 -5.79 11.81
CA ASN A 513 -1.52 -4.65 10.92
C ASN A 513 -2.74 -4.30 10.07
N ASN A 514 -3.63 -5.27 9.86
CA ASN A 514 -4.85 -5.14 9.08
C ASN A 514 -6.07 -5.21 10.01
N PRO A 515 -6.93 -4.18 10.05
CA PRO A 515 -7.99 -4.10 11.06
C PRO A 515 -9.30 -4.82 10.69
N ALA A 516 -9.49 -5.17 9.41
CA ALA A 516 -10.80 -5.53 8.87
C ALA A 516 -11.48 -6.73 9.54
N ILE A 517 -10.72 -7.72 10.01
CA ILE A 517 -11.27 -8.88 10.73
C ILE A 517 -11.96 -8.49 12.04
N ILE A 518 -11.59 -7.35 12.65
CA ILE A 518 -12.20 -6.81 13.87
C ILE A 518 -13.19 -5.70 13.52
N SER A 519 -12.76 -4.72 12.73
CA SER A 519 -13.52 -3.49 12.50
C SER A 519 -14.77 -3.70 11.62
N VAL A 520 -14.74 -4.64 10.66
CA VAL A 520 -15.91 -4.95 9.82
C VAL A 520 -17.02 -5.61 10.65
N PRO A 521 -16.78 -6.72 11.40
CA PRO A 521 -17.81 -7.31 12.25
C PRO A 521 -18.32 -6.35 13.32
N LEU A 522 -17.44 -5.56 13.94
CA LEU A 522 -17.82 -4.57 14.95
C LEU A 522 -18.81 -3.53 14.39
N SER A 523 -18.57 -3.05 13.16
CA SER A 523 -19.45 -2.12 12.46
C SER A 523 -20.81 -2.76 12.14
N PHE A 524 -20.84 -4.01 11.65
CA PHE A 524 -22.08 -4.76 11.44
C PHE A 524 -22.87 -4.95 12.73
N LEU A 525 -22.21 -5.37 13.81
CA LEU A 525 -22.83 -5.61 15.11
C LEU A 525 -23.43 -4.32 15.66
N THR A 526 -22.69 -3.22 15.58
CA THR A 526 -23.16 -1.89 15.97
C THR A 526 -24.42 -1.50 15.20
N LEU A 527 -24.44 -1.70 13.87
CA LEU A 527 -25.60 -1.42 13.04
C LEU A 527 -26.83 -2.19 13.51
N VAL A 528 -26.67 -3.50 13.75
CA VAL A 528 -27.74 -4.40 14.19
C VAL A 528 -28.28 -3.97 15.55
N ILE A 529 -27.40 -3.84 16.55
CA ILE A 529 -27.78 -3.51 17.94
C ILE A 529 -28.49 -2.16 17.98
N VAL A 530 -27.89 -1.12 17.41
CA VAL A 530 -28.48 0.23 17.45
C VAL A 530 -29.80 0.27 16.66
N SER A 531 -29.91 -0.45 15.53
CA SER A 531 -31.17 -0.50 14.79
C SER A 531 -32.30 -1.17 15.56
N LEU A 532 -32.01 -2.26 16.28
CA LEU A 532 -33.00 -2.94 17.11
C LEU A 532 -33.45 -2.07 18.29
N ILE A 533 -32.50 -1.41 18.97
CA ILE A 533 -32.78 -0.51 20.09
C ILE A 533 -33.63 0.67 19.63
N THR A 534 -33.23 1.32 18.53
CA THR A 534 -33.90 2.54 18.06
C THR A 534 -35.32 2.24 17.56
N ARG A 535 -35.52 1.07 16.93
CA ARG A 535 -36.86 0.65 16.49
C ARG A 535 -37.79 0.39 17.68
N LYS A 536 -37.28 -0.25 18.73
CA LYS A 536 -38.06 -0.50 19.95
C LYS A 536 -38.47 0.81 20.64
N ALA A 537 -37.59 1.81 20.65
CA ALA A 537 -37.92 3.13 21.17
C ALA A 537 -39.02 3.83 20.36
N SER A 538 -38.95 3.78 19.02
CA SER A 538 -39.96 4.37 18.14
C SER A 538 -41.34 3.73 18.30
N ALA A 539 -41.39 2.40 18.44
CA ALA A 539 -42.64 1.67 18.69
C ALA A 539 -43.24 1.98 20.08
N ARG A 540 -42.39 2.27 21.09
CA ARG A 540 -42.83 2.63 22.44
C ARG A 540 -43.38 4.07 22.54
N ASP A 541 -42.88 4.99 21.70
CA ASP A 541 -43.40 6.35 21.63
C ASP A 541 -44.76 6.42 20.91
N GLU A 542 -44.97 5.58 19.89
CA GLU A 542 -46.29 5.45 19.25
C GLU A 542 -47.34 4.91 20.24
N ASP A 543 -46.99 3.90 21.04
CA ASP A 543 -47.87 3.31 22.08
C ASP A 543 -48.17 4.29 23.24
N ARG A 544 -47.27 5.24 23.52
CA ARG A 544 -47.47 6.29 24.53
C ARG A 544 -48.24 7.50 24.00
N GLY A 545 -48.22 7.74 22.68
CA GLY A 545 -49.00 8.78 22.02
C GLY A 545 -50.47 8.39 21.79
N SER A 546 -50.81 7.11 21.93
CA SER A 546 -52.18 6.57 21.83
C SER A 546 -52.83 6.40 23.21
N ILE A 547 -52.90 7.46 24.01
CA ILE A 547 -53.88 7.52 25.11
C ILE A 547 -55.21 7.90 24.46
N PRO A 548 -56.27 7.07 24.53
CA PRO A 548 -57.58 7.47 24.03
C PRO A 548 -58.11 8.64 24.86
N LEU A 549 -58.47 9.73 24.18
CA LEU A 549 -59.32 10.78 24.75
C LEU A 549 -60.74 10.21 24.87
N GLU A 550 -61.00 9.44 25.92
CA GLU A 550 -62.35 9.06 26.36
C GLU A 550 -62.62 9.75 27.69
N GLY A 551 -63.60 10.66 27.70
CA GLY A 551 -64.05 11.34 28.91
C GLY A 551 -64.57 12.77 28.69
N ALA A 552 -65.50 12.94 27.76
CA ALA A 552 -66.42 14.09 27.78
C ALA A 552 -67.83 13.54 27.59
N GLU A 553 -68.35 12.91 28.65
CA GLU A 553 -69.76 12.56 28.76
C GLU A 553 -70.62 13.82 28.94
N GLU A 554 -71.75 13.79 28.25
CA GLU A 554 -72.90 14.67 28.39
C GLU A 554 -73.35 14.82 29.85
N THR A 555 -73.70 16.05 30.24
CA THR A 555 -74.88 16.27 31.09
C THR A 555 -75.61 17.50 30.56
N ALA A 556 -76.70 17.24 29.83
CA ALA A 556 -77.81 18.17 29.69
C ALA A 556 -78.84 17.75 30.75
N ASP A 557 -79.11 18.66 31.68
CA ASP A 557 -80.42 18.91 32.30
C ASP A 557 -80.42 20.32 32.89
#